data_AF-A0A820DNW2-F1
#
_entry.id   AF-A0A820DNW2-F1
#
_cell.length_a   1.000
_cell.length_b   1.000
_cell.length_c   1.000
_cell.angle_alpha   90.00
_cell.angle_beta   90.00
_cell.angle_gamma   90.00
#
_symmetry.space_group_name_H-M   'P 1'
#
loop_
_entity.id
_entity.type
_entity.pdbx_description
1 polymer ?
#
loop_
_entity_poly.entity_id
_entity_poly.type
_entity_poly.pdbx_seq_one_letter_code
_entity_poly.pdbx_strand_id
1 'polypeptide(L)'
;IYILDGIEPTANEDNHHLLMAQRMLTNTTESFLAFTAAKLALASVLEPNNLRLIPALSTLFIIGRYTFDAAINHPSRTFGYTINAVATFTAYGLFLYKLFKGGLHANILAFSFR
;
A
#
# COMPACT_ATOMS: atom_id res chain seq x y z
N ILE A 1 -7.05 -28.83 -3.03
CA ILE A 1 -5.85 -29.69 -3.01
C ILE A 1 -5.59 -30.03 -1.55
N TYR A 2 -6.01 -31.22 -1.12
CA TYR A 2 -5.70 -31.79 0.18
C TYR A 2 -4.44 -32.63 0.01
N ILE A 3 -3.28 -32.21 0.51
CA ILE A 3 -2.18 -33.10 0.92
C ILE A 3 -1.37 -32.36 2.01
N LEU A 4 -1.04 -33.08 3.10
CA LEU A 4 -0.11 -32.75 4.21
C LEU A 4 -0.74 -32.22 5.52
N ASP A 5 -1.68 -32.97 6.11
CA ASP A 5 -2.15 -32.76 7.49
C ASP A 5 -1.50 -33.77 8.47
N GLY A 6 -0.24 -34.17 8.24
CA GLY A 6 0.35 -35.29 9.01
C GLY A 6 1.87 -35.39 9.12
N ILE A 7 2.66 -34.54 8.48
CA ILE A 7 4.12 -34.53 8.62
C ILE A 7 4.63 -33.09 8.48
N GLU A 8 4.36 -32.23 9.45
CA GLU A 8 5.13 -31.00 9.58
C GLU A 8 5.73 -30.96 11.00
N PRO A 9 7.05 -31.15 11.15
CA PRO A 9 7.72 -31.11 12.46
C PRO A 9 7.87 -29.66 12.97
N THR A 10 6.99 -28.76 12.52
CA THR A 10 7.08 -27.32 12.72
C THR A 10 6.10 -26.81 13.76
N ALA A 11 5.43 -27.67 14.52
CA ALA A 11 4.60 -27.27 15.66
C ALA A 11 5.41 -26.87 16.92
N ASN A 12 6.67 -26.44 16.76
CA ASN A 12 7.45 -25.79 17.81
C ASN A 12 7.22 -24.27 17.76
N GLU A 13 7.20 -23.60 18.92
CA GLU A 13 7.03 -22.13 19.07
C GLU A 13 7.93 -21.31 18.12
N ASP A 14 9.10 -21.84 17.76
CA ASP A 14 10.03 -21.26 16.78
C ASP A 14 9.43 -21.00 15.39
N ASN A 15 8.48 -21.82 14.94
CA ASN A 15 7.85 -21.64 13.62
C ASN A 15 6.69 -20.65 13.65
N HIS A 16 6.14 -20.34 14.83
CA HIS A 16 5.08 -19.35 14.94
C HIS A 16 5.58 -17.97 14.53
N HIS A 17 6.79 -17.61 14.97
CA HIS A 17 7.44 -16.35 14.59
C HIS A 17 7.76 -16.30 13.09
N LEU A 18 8.20 -17.42 12.49
CA LEU A 18 8.45 -17.51 11.06
C LEU A 18 7.18 -17.34 10.23
N LEU A 19 6.08 -18.00 10.63
CA LEU A 19 4.78 -17.89 9.96
C LEU A 19 4.21 -16.46 10.08
N MET A 20 4.38 -15.81 11.24
CA MET A 20 3.97 -14.41 11.41
C MET A 20 4.79 -13.47 10.53
N ALA A 21 6.12 -13.62 10.52
CA ALA A 21 7.00 -12.80 9.69
C ALA A 21 6.68 -12.97 8.20
N GLN A 22 6.44 -14.20 7.74
CA GLN A 22 6.05 -14.46 6.35
C GLN A 22 4.72 -13.77 5.98
N ARG A 23 3.70 -13.86 6.84
CA ARG A 23 2.41 -13.18 6.61
C ARG A 23 2.56 -11.66 6.56
N MET A 24 3.40 -11.10 7.43
CA MET A 24 3.66 -9.65 7.47
C MET A 24 4.44 -9.18 6.24
N LEU A 25 5.39 -9.99 5.78
CA LEU A 25 6.13 -9.72 4.55
C LEU A 25 5.19 -9.72 3.35
N THR A 26 4.35 -10.75 3.20
CA THR A 26 3.34 -10.82 2.14
C THR A 26 2.36 -9.65 2.19
N ASN A 27 1.86 -9.27 3.36
CA ASN A 27 0.97 -8.11 3.48
C ASN A 27 1.66 -6.80 3.08
N THR A 28 2.94 -6.67 3.44
CA THR A 28 3.74 -5.48 3.13
C THR A 28 4.02 -5.39 1.64
N THR A 29 4.37 -6.51 0.99
CA THR A 29 4.59 -6.54 -0.47
C THR A 29 3.30 -6.24 -1.24
N GLU A 30 2.17 -6.84 -0.88
CA GLU A 30 0.87 -6.56 -1.49
C GLU A 30 0.49 -5.08 -1.35
N SER A 31 0.63 -4.52 -0.15
CA SER A 31 0.32 -3.11 0.09
C SER A 31 1.30 -2.16 -0.59
N PHE A 32 2.58 -2.51 -0.67
CA PHE A 32 3.59 -1.73 -1.38
C PHE A 32 3.33 -1.70 -2.88
N LEU A 33 2.93 -2.83 -3.47
CA LEU A 33 2.54 -2.91 -4.88
C LEU A 33 1.30 -2.04 -5.14
N ALA A 34 0.26 -2.15 -4.33
CA ALA A 34 -0.95 -1.33 -4.45
C ALA A 34 -0.63 0.17 -4.32
N PHE A 35 0.21 0.54 -3.35
CA PHE A 35 0.61 1.91 -3.12
C PHE A 35 1.47 2.50 -4.25
N THR A 36 2.37 1.69 -4.84
CA THR A 36 3.19 2.08 -5.97
C THR A 36 2.33 2.29 -7.22
N ALA A 37 1.39 1.38 -7.49
CA ALA A 37 0.43 1.50 -8.58
C ALA A 37 -0.44 2.77 -8.42
N ALA A 38 -0.91 3.05 -7.20
CA ALA A 38 -1.70 4.25 -6.90
C ALA A 38 -0.94 5.55 -7.21
N LYS A 39 0.34 5.62 -6.87
CA LYS A 39 1.15 6.81 -7.16
C LYS A 39 1.53 6.97 -8.61
N LEU A 40 1.81 5.90 -9.33
CA LEU A 40 2.04 5.97 -10.77
C LEU A 40 0.78 6.47 -11.48
N ALA A 41 -0.39 5.97 -11.09
CA ALA A 41 -1.67 6.46 -11.59
C ALA A 41 -1.93 7.93 -11.21
N LEU A 42 -1.63 8.32 -9.96
CA LEU A 42 -1.79 9.71 -9.53
C LEU A 42 -0.83 10.65 -10.27
N ALA A 43 0.42 10.23 -10.49
CA ALA A 43 1.45 11.00 -11.18
C ALA A 43 1.10 11.28 -12.64
N SER A 44 0.36 10.39 -13.32
CA SER A 44 -0.05 10.61 -14.71
C SER A 44 -1.15 11.67 -14.87
N VAL A 45 -1.87 11.99 -13.79
CA VAL A 45 -3.00 12.94 -13.82
C VAL A 45 -2.68 14.24 -13.05
N LEU A 46 -1.60 14.26 -12.27
CA LEU A 46 -1.25 15.43 -11.45
C LEU A 46 -0.56 16.52 -12.26
N GLU A 47 -1.01 17.76 -12.07
CA GLU A 47 -0.30 18.94 -12.55
C GLU A 47 1.06 19.11 -11.83
N PRO A 48 2.08 19.69 -12.49
CA PRO A 48 3.44 19.80 -11.95
C PRO A 48 3.54 20.46 -10.56
N ASN A 49 2.68 21.44 -10.27
CA ASN A 49 2.65 22.12 -8.97
C ASN A 49 2.22 21.19 -7.81
N ASN A 50 1.48 20.13 -8.10
CA ASN A 50 0.95 19.21 -7.12
C ASN A 50 1.82 17.95 -6.96
N LEU A 51 2.89 17.77 -7.74
CA LEU A 51 3.79 16.61 -7.64
C LEU A 51 4.42 16.44 -6.25
N ARG A 52 4.48 17.51 -5.44
CA ARG A 52 4.93 17.48 -4.04
C ARG A 52 4.04 16.62 -3.12
N LEU A 53 2.81 16.30 -3.52
CA LEU A 53 1.94 15.37 -2.78
C LEU A 53 2.45 13.93 -2.82
N ILE A 54 3.15 13.53 -3.89
CA ILE A 54 3.68 12.18 -4.08
C ILE A 54 4.70 11.83 -2.98
N PRO A 55 5.76 12.63 -2.73
CA PRO A 55 6.70 12.35 -1.64
C PRO A 55 6.04 12.46 -0.26
N ALA A 56 5.09 13.38 -0.03
CA ALA A 56 4.39 13.47 1.24
C ALA A 56 3.59 12.19 1.56
N LEU A 57 2.86 11.66 0.58
CA LEU A 57 2.15 10.37 0.70
C LEU A 57 3.13 9.21 0.90
N SER A 58 4.30 9.22 0.22
CA SER A 58 5.38 8.26 0.46
C SER A 58 5.79 8.19 1.92
N THR A 59 6.07 9.35 2.52
CA THR A 59 6.49 9.44 3.91
C THR A 59 5.42 8.93 4.86
N LEU A 60 4.15 9.25 4.59
CA LEU A 60 3.02 8.77 5.39
C LEU A 60 2.92 7.23 5.39
N PHE A 61 3.09 6.60 4.23
CA PHE A 61 3.09 5.14 4.11
C PHE A 61 4.29 4.49 4.80
N ILE A 62 5.48 5.11 4.71
CA ILE A 62 6.68 4.61 5.39
C ILE A 62 6.47 4.66 6.92
N ILE A 63 5.94 5.78 7.45
CA ILE A 63 5.61 5.91 8.88
C ILE A 63 4.55 4.88 9.29
N GLY A 64 3.50 4.69 8.48
CA GLY A 64 2.48 3.67 8.72
C GLY A 64 3.06 2.26 8.78
N ARG A 65 4.06 1.95 7.95
CA ARG A 65 4.74 0.64 7.98
C ARG A 65 5.66 0.48 9.19
N TYR A 66 6.46 1.49 9.54
CA TYR A 66 7.29 1.43 10.75
C TYR A 66 6.44 1.29 12.02
N THR A 67 5.31 1.99 12.10
CA THR A 67 4.39 1.91 13.25
C THR A 67 3.63 0.58 13.31
N PHE A 68 3.34 -0.03 12.16
CA PHE A 68 2.75 -1.38 12.10
C PHE A 68 3.74 -2.45 12.57
N ASP A 69 4.99 -2.38 12.13
CA ASP A 69 6.06 -3.32 12.47
C ASP A 69 6.45 -3.22 13.96
N ALA A 70 6.60 -2.00 14.48
CA ALA A 70 6.89 -1.75 15.89
C ALA A 70 5.78 -2.24 16.85
N ALA A 71 4.55 -2.42 16.34
CA ALA A 71 3.39 -2.82 17.13
C ALA A 71 2.94 -4.27 16.87
N ILE A 72 3.78 -5.12 16.28
CA ILE A 72 3.46 -6.50 15.84
C ILE A 72 2.69 -7.34 16.89
N ASN A 73 3.05 -7.21 18.17
CA ASN A 73 2.46 -7.95 19.29
C ASN A 73 1.42 -7.14 20.10
N HIS A 74 1.06 -5.94 19.64
CA HIS A 74 0.19 -5.02 20.35
C HIS A 74 -1.02 -4.62 19.49
N PRO A 75 -2.23 -4.46 20.09
CA PRO A 75 -3.42 -4.00 19.35
C PRO A 75 -3.24 -2.64 18.66
N SER A 76 -2.22 -1.86 19.02
CA SER A 76 -1.86 -0.62 18.33
C SER A 76 -1.34 -0.82 16.90
N ARG A 77 -1.08 -2.05 16.43
CA ARG A 77 -0.77 -2.33 15.01
C ARG A 77 -1.84 -1.83 14.05
N THR A 78 -3.08 -1.75 14.51
CA THR A 78 -4.20 -1.23 13.71
C THR A 78 -3.97 0.22 13.31
N PHE A 79 -3.27 1.02 14.13
CA PHE A 79 -2.93 2.40 13.79
C PHE A 79 -2.05 2.49 12.54
N GLY A 80 -0.96 1.71 12.49
CA GLY A 80 -0.08 1.65 11.32
C GLY A 80 -0.81 1.13 10.06
N TYR A 81 -1.71 0.16 10.24
CA TYR A 81 -2.57 -0.32 9.16
C TYR A 81 -3.52 0.77 8.64
N THR A 82 -4.18 1.52 9.53
CA THR A 82 -5.10 2.60 9.17
C THR A 82 -4.35 3.73 8.45
N ILE A 83 -3.15 4.11 8.89
CA ILE A 83 -2.34 5.12 8.20
C ILE A 83 -2.01 4.68 6.78
N ASN A 84 -1.60 3.41 6.59
CA ASN A 84 -1.30 2.87 5.27
C ASN A 84 -2.54 2.82 4.36
N ALA A 85 -3.70 2.48 4.92
CA ALA A 85 -4.97 2.50 4.22
C ALA A 85 -5.32 3.93 3.79
N VAL A 86 -5.24 4.90 4.69
CA VAL A 86 -5.51 6.32 4.39
C VAL A 86 -4.58 6.82 3.28
N ALA A 87 -3.27 6.52 3.34
CA ALA A 87 -2.32 6.94 2.30
C ALA A 87 -2.71 6.38 0.91
N THR A 88 -3.05 5.10 0.85
CA THR A 88 -3.38 4.40 -0.40
C THR A 88 -4.74 4.84 -0.95
N PHE A 89 -5.78 4.89 -0.13
CA PHE A 89 -7.11 5.32 -0.55
C PHE A 89 -7.16 6.80 -0.90
N THR A 90 -6.38 7.65 -0.24
CA THR A 90 -6.27 9.07 -0.62
C THR A 90 -5.64 9.22 -2.00
N ALA A 91 -4.58 8.45 -2.30
CA ALA A 91 -3.96 8.48 -3.62
C ALA A 91 -4.94 8.05 -4.74
N TYR A 92 -5.67 6.93 -4.54
CA TYR A 92 -6.70 6.50 -5.49
C TYR A 92 -7.87 7.46 -5.57
N GLY A 93 -8.33 8.02 -4.45
CA GLY A 93 -9.44 8.97 -4.42
C GLY A 93 -9.11 10.26 -5.16
N LEU A 94 -7.90 10.80 -4.98
CA LEU A 94 -7.43 11.97 -5.72
C LEU A 94 -7.28 11.69 -7.22
N PHE A 95 -6.77 10.51 -7.58
CA PHE A 95 -6.69 10.07 -8.96
C PHE A 95 -8.09 10.03 -9.61
N LEU A 96 -9.05 9.33 -8.99
CA LEU A 96 -10.42 9.23 -9.48
C LEU A 96 -11.10 10.61 -9.54
N TYR A 97 -10.95 11.43 -8.51
CA TYR A 97 -11.52 12.78 -8.48
C TYR A 97 -11.04 13.64 -9.66
N LYS A 98 -9.73 13.65 -9.93
CA LYS A 98 -9.15 14.38 -11.07
C LYS A 98 -9.60 13.79 -12.41
N LEU A 99 -9.71 12.47 -12.50
CA LEU A 99 -10.19 11.77 -13.69
C LEU A 99 -11.64 12.18 -14.04
N PHE A 100 -12.54 12.20 -13.06
CA PHE A 100 -13.94 12.58 -13.26
C PHE A 100 -14.13 14.08 -13.46
N LYS A 101 -13.36 14.93 -12.77
CA LYS A 101 -13.47 16.39 -12.89
C LYS A 101 -12.94 16.92 -14.22
N GLY A 102 -11.83 16.37 -14.73
CA GLY A 102 -11.25 16.81 -16.00
C GLY A 102 -11.75 16.02 -17.22
N GLY A 103 -12.52 14.95 -17.02
CA GLY A 103 -12.93 14.04 -18.08
C GLY A 103 -11.82 13.07 -18.48
N LEU A 104 -12.18 11.80 -18.65
CA LEU A 104 -11.26 10.70 -19.00
C LEU A 104 -10.44 11.01 -20.26
N HIS A 105 -11.07 11.63 -21.26
CA HIS A 105 -10.45 11.94 -22.55
C HIS A 105 -9.46 13.11 -22.48
N ALA A 106 -9.72 14.18 -21.72
CA ALA A 106 -8.85 15.36 -21.72
C ALA A 106 -7.54 15.12 -20.96
N ASN A 107 -7.56 14.34 -19.88
CA ASN A 107 -6.37 14.08 -19.06
C ASN A 107 -5.44 13.02 -19.68
N ILE A 108 -5.98 11.98 -20.32
CA ILE A 108 -5.17 10.92 -20.94
C ILE A 108 -4.56 11.40 -22.26
N LEU A 109 -5.31 12.15 -23.08
CA LEU A 109 -4.78 12.70 -24.34
C LEU A 109 -3.77 13.82 -24.09
N ALA A 110 -3.92 14.62 -23.02
CA ALA A 110 -2.91 15.63 -22.67
C ALA A 110 -1.55 15.03 -22.30
N PHE A 111 -1.51 13.78 -21.82
CA PHE A 111 -0.26 13.03 -21.64
C PHE A 111 0.28 12.45 -22.96
N SER A 112 -0.59 12.04 -23.88
CA SER A 112 -0.19 11.53 -25.21
C SER A 112 0.45 12.60 -26.11
N PHE A 113 0.24 13.88 -25.83
CA PHE A 113 0.71 15.02 -26.65
C PHE A 113 1.71 15.93 -25.91
N ARG A 114 2.23 15.53 -24.75
CA ARG A 114 3.34 16.17 -24.03
C ARG A 114 4.59 15.30 -24.07
#